data_AF-A0A6V7IVD2-F1
#
_entry.id   AF-A0A6V7IVD2-F1
#
_cell.length_a   1.000
_cell.length_b   1.000
_cell.length_c   1.000
_cell.angle_alpha   90.00
_cell.angle_beta   90.00
_cell.angle_gamma   90.00
#
_symmetry.space_group_name_H-M   'P 1'
#
loop_
_entity.id
_entity.type
_entity.pdbx_description
1 polymer ?
#
loop_
_entity_poly.entity_id
_entity_poly.type
_entity_poly.pdbx_seq_one_letter_code
_entity_poly.pdbx_strand_id
1 'polypeptide(L)' 'PPQPRKKCPRRNGFFAHPDPSVCDVFYNCIDGEAVEITCTTGLHFDEFSGTCVWPDSAGRE' A
#
# COMPACT_ATOMS: atom_id res chain seq x y z
N PRO A 1 -13.69 10.36 -11.22
CA PRO A 1 -13.63 9.07 -11.94
C PRO A 1 -12.74 8.05 -11.19
N PRO A 2 -13.29 7.00 -10.58
CA PRO A 2 -12.46 6.04 -9.86
C PRO A 2 -11.65 5.21 -10.86
N GLN A 3 -10.33 5.30 -10.71
CA GLN A 3 -9.30 4.82 -11.64
C GLN A 3 -9.23 3.28 -11.72
N PRO A 4 -8.69 2.70 -12.82
CA PRO A 4 -8.88 1.30 -13.18
C PRO A 4 -8.14 0.30 -12.28
N ARG A 5 -8.69 -0.91 -12.25
CA ARG A 5 -8.58 -1.98 -11.23
C ARG A 5 -7.24 -2.76 -11.20
N LYS A 6 -6.08 -2.10 -11.31
CA LYS A 6 -4.74 -2.74 -11.25
C LYS A 6 -4.07 -2.77 -9.86
N LYS A 7 -4.80 -2.43 -8.80
CA LYS A 7 -4.25 -2.24 -7.44
C LYS A 7 -3.99 -3.54 -6.68
N CYS A 8 -4.66 -4.65 -7.06
CA CYS A 8 -4.55 -5.94 -6.40
C CYS A 8 -3.82 -6.98 -7.26
N PRO A 9 -2.53 -7.26 -7.03
CA PRO A 9 -1.84 -8.36 -7.70
C PRO A 9 -2.34 -9.74 -7.22
N ARG A 10 -2.95 -9.84 -6.03
CA ARG A 10 -3.62 -11.06 -5.50
C ARG A 10 -5.00 -10.72 -4.94
N ARG A 11 -5.86 -11.74 -4.78
CA ARG A 11 -7.20 -11.58 -4.18
C ARG A 11 -7.15 -10.98 -2.77
N ASN A 12 -6.22 -11.47 -1.95
CA ASN A 12 -6.10 -11.07 -0.55
C ASN A 12 -4.66 -10.66 -0.26
N GLY A 13 -4.48 -9.60 0.53
CA GLY A 13 -3.18 -9.16 1.02
C GLY A 13 -3.02 -7.64 0.99
N PHE A 14 -1.92 -7.18 1.58
CA PHE A 14 -1.55 -5.77 1.57
C PHE A 14 -0.50 -5.53 0.49
N PHE A 15 -0.74 -4.55 -0.37
CA PHE A 15 0.13 -4.24 -1.48
C PHE A 15 0.45 -2.75 -1.50
N ALA A 16 1.72 -2.42 -1.75
CA ALA A 16 2.13 -1.03 -1.91
C ALA A 16 1.42 -0.37 -3.10
N HIS A 17 1.38 0.96 -3.09
CA HIS A 17 0.90 1.70 -4.24
C HIS A 17 1.71 1.37 -5.51
N PRO A 18 1.08 1.23 -6.69
CA PRO A 18 1.80 0.92 -7.93
C PRO A 18 2.69 2.08 -8.41
N ASP A 19 2.40 3.30 -7.96
CA ASP A 19 3.28 4.45 -8.17
C ASP A 19 4.37 4.47 -7.08
N PRO A 20 5.65 4.38 -7.45
CA PRO A 20 6.76 4.35 -6.51
C PRO A 20 6.96 5.68 -5.76
N SER A 21 6.36 6.78 -6.23
CA SER A 21 6.41 8.08 -5.55
C SER A 21 5.46 8.15 -4.35
N VAL A 22 4.54 7.18 -4.23
CA VAL A 22 3.52 7.14 -3.18
C VAL A 22 3.87 6.05 -2.18
N CYS A 23 4.65 6.43 -1.17
CA CYS A 23 5.10 5.51 -0.12
C CYS A 23 4.15 5.46 1.09
N ASP A 24 3.31 6.47 1.23
CA ASP A 24 2.33 6.65 2.31
C ASP A 24 0.97 5.99 2.01
N VAL A 25 0.75 5.41 0.83
CA VAL A 25 -0.52 4.74 0.49
C VAL A 25 -0.28 3.28 0.19
N PHE A 26 -1.18 2.43 0.67
CA PHE A 26 -1.22 1.02 0.33
C PHE A 26 -2.65 0.53 0.08
N TYR A 27 -2.73 -0.65 -0.53
CA TYR A 27 -3.97 -1.30 -0.87
C TYR A 27 -4.14 -2.55 -0.04
N ASN A 28 -5.20 -2.58 0.77
CA ASN A 28 -5.68 -3.82 1.37
C ASN A 28 -6.66 -4.47 0.40
N CYS A 29 -6.23 -5.55 -0.23
CA CYS A 29 -7.04 -6.33 -1.14
C CYS A 29 -7.80 -7.39 -0.36
N ILE A 30 -9.12 -7.43 -0.52
CA ILE A 30 -10.02 -8.43 0.10
C ILE A 30 -10.96 -8.93 -0.99
N ASP A 31 -10.89 -10.21 -1.32
CA ASP A 31 -11.62 -10.86 -2.43
C ASP A 31 -11.44 -10.17 -3.80
N GLY A 32 -10.30 -9.52 -4.00
CA GLY A 32 -9.99 -8.74 -5.21
C GLY A 32 -10.49 -7.30 -5.19
N GLU A 33 -11.12 -6.86 -4.10
CA GLU A 33 -11.48 -5.45 -3.86
C GLU A 33 -10.32 -4.73 -3.17
N ALA A 34 -9.79 -3.70 -3.81
CA ALA A 34 -8.71 -2.88 -3.26
C ALA A 34 -9.29 -1.78 -2.37
N VAL A 35 -8.96 -1.79 -1.08
CA VAL A 35 -9.22 -0.68 -0.17
C VAL A 35 -7.96 0.16 -0.05
N GLU A 36 -8.06 1.42 -0.44
CA GLU A 36 -6.96 2.38 -0.30
C GLU A 36 -6.85 2.82 1.17
N ILE A 37 -5.65 2.69 1.73
CA ILE A 37 -5.34 3.08 3.10
C ILE A 37 -4.11 3.98 3.04
N THR A 38 -4.26 5.18 3.57
CA THR A 38 -3.16 6.14 3.70
C THR A 38 -2.59 6.05 5.10
N CYS A 39 -1.28 5.83 5.18
CA CYS A 39 -0.48 5.92 6.38
C CYS A 39 -0.47 7.35 6.93
N THR A 40 -0.25 7.46 8.24
CA THR A 40 -0.02 8.77 8.88
C THR A 40 1.19 9.45 8.23
N THR A 41 1.15 10.77 8.11
CA THR A 41 2.23 11.58 7.55
C THR A 41 3.59 11.19 8.12
N GLY A 42 4.51 10.80 7.23
CA GLY A 42 5.88 10.40 7.57
C GLY A 42 6.08 8.91 7.82
N LEU A 43 5.04 8.09 7.74
CA LEU A 43 5.14 6.63 7.75
C LEU A 43 5.01 6.07 6.34
N HIS A 44 5.79 5.04 6.04
CA HIS A 44 5.76 4.31 4.79
C HIS A 44 5.13 2.94 5.01
N PHE A 45 4.39 2.45 4.01
CA PHE A 45 3.87 1.11 4.05
C PHE A 45 5.00 0.07 3.88
N ASP A 46 5.10 -0.82 4.87
CA ASP A 46 5.97 -1.98 4.83
C ASP A 46 5.17 -3.23 4.45
N GLU A 47 5.54 -3.82 3.31
CA GLU A 47 4.90 -5.02 2.79
C GLU A 47 5.27 -6.28 3.59
N PHE A 48 6.39 -6.25 4.31
CA PHE A 48 6.82 -7.37 5.16
C PHE A 48 5.98 -7.47 6.43
N SER A 49 5.74 -6.34 7.10
CA SER A 49 4.91 -6.24 8.31
C SER A 49 3.42 -6.06 8.00
N GLY A 50 3.07 -5.64 6.78
CA GLY A 50 1.70 -5.33 6.37
C GLY A 50 1.12 -4.11 7.08
N THR A 51 1.98 -3.16 7.47
CA THR A 51 1.57 -1.98 8.25
C THR A 51 2.42 -0.75 7.91
N CYS A 52 1.97 0.42 8.37
CA CYS A 52 2.72 1.66 8.27
C CYS A 52 3.82 1.69 9.32
N VAL A 53 5.06 1.80 8.88
CA VAL A 53 6.26 1.92 9.72
C VAL A 53 7.07 3.13 9.28
N TRP A 54 8.13 3.46 10.02
CA TRP A 54 9.02 4.55 9.62
C TRP A 54 9.75 4.20 8.32
N PRO A 55 10.06 5.19 7.44
CA PRO A 55 10.76 4.96 6.17
C PRO A 55 12.07 4.20 6.34
N ASP A 56 12.80 4.49 7.43
CA ASP A 56 14.02 3.78 7.85
C ASP A 56 13.80 2.27 8.03
N SER A 57 12.64 1.87 8.54
CA SER A 57 12.26 0.47 8.74
C SER A 57 11.62 -0.17 7.52
N ALA A 58 10.89 0.60 6.69
CA ALA A 58 10.21 0.10 5.50
C ALA A 58 11.18 -0.24 4.35
N GLY A 59 12.43 0.23 4.41
CA GLY A 59 13.43 0.01 3.36
C GLY A 59 13.06 0.65 2.02
N ARG A 60 12.20 1.68 2.06
CA ARG A 60 11.71 2.41 0.88
C ARG A 60 12.09 3.88 1.08
N GLU A 61 13.19 4.27 0.43
CA GLU A 61 13.79 5.62 0.43
C GLU A 61 13.25 6.51 -0.70
#